data_AF-A0A7C4PAH7-F1
#
_entry.id   AF-A0A7C4PAH7-F1
#
_cell.length_a   1.000
_cell.length_b   1.000
_cell.length_c   1.000
_cell.angle_alpha   90.00
_cell.angle_beta   90.00
_cell.angle_gamma   90.00
#
_symmetry.space_group_name_H-M   'P 1'
#
loop_
_entity.id
_entity.type
_entity.pdbx_description
1 polymer ?
#
loop_
_entity_poly.entity_id
_entity_poly.type
_entity_poly.pdbx_seq_one_letter_code
_entity_poly.pdbx_strand_id
1 'polypeptide(L)'
;MSRRQCQTTRGNHPAFFLLRAQNIHPPQMRNSPEQTFHQTKLALSQPRRAIMANEQPSTRNSARYYTRFDLVQRLEHFFFMLSFTLLGLTGLVQKYAQSPFSEFVIRSLSGIETTRQIHHAAAFVMMLVTIFHINSVLYRVLVLRVRWTMMPVIEDFKHLYDDIRYYLGLRKHKAYYGRYNYAEKVEYLAVVWGTILMGLTGFMMWNPIVTTRLLPGEFIPAAKAAHGAEAVLAVLAIVIWHFYHVHLRHFNKSMFTGKLSEAEMAHEHPAELDQIKNGALDPPPAPEVLRRRQRIFFPIAAFLSLTLGLGVYAFVSVETTAITTIPPAETVEVFVPITPTPRPTPTVAPTPTPGEGIAANSWDGAFSALFRNRCSTCHGITRVGGLSLATYQDALAGGNSGPAIVPGNPERSILVQIQQQGGHPGQLTEQELQQVIEWIRAGAVER
;
A
#
# COMPACT_ATOMS: atom_id res chain seq x y z
N MET A 1 1.65 -66.29 31.44
CA MET A 1 1.59 -66.96 32.75
C MET A 1 1.64 -65.90 33.85
N SER A 2 0.76 -66.02 34.86
CA SER A 2 0.75 -65.43 36.22
C SER A 2 0.97 -63.91 36.40
N ARG A 3 0.00 -63.04 36.75
CA ARG A 3 -0.94 -62.89 37.90
C ARG A 3 -0.28 -62.47 39.24
N ARG A 4 -0.93 -61.47 39.89
CA ARG A 4 -1.01 -61.09 41.35
C ARG A 4 -0.09 -59.96 41.84
N GLN A 5 -0.45 -59.07 42.79
CA GLN A 5 -1.69 -58.66 43.50
C GLN A 5 -1.36 -57.51 44.48
N CYS A 6 -2.35 -56.65 44.79
CA CYS A 6 -2.67 -55.99 46.09
C CYS A 6 -1.70 -54.94 46.70
N GLN A 7 -2.11 -53.89 47.43
CA GLN A 7 -3.31 -53.61 48.26
C GLN A 7 -3.37 -52.06 48.54
N THR A 8 -4.49 -51.36 48.26
CA THR A 8 -5.56 -50.86 49.16
C THR A 8 -5.30 -49.63 50.06
N THR A 9 -6.13 -48.59 49.89
CA THR A 9 -6.99 -47.94 50.91
C THR A 9 -8.09 -47.14 50.17
N ARG A 10 -9.33 -47.64 50.09
CA ARG A 10 -10.50 -47.36 50.97
C ARG A 10 -10.98 -45.90 51.00
N GLY A 11 -12.21 -45.68 50.52
CA GLY A 11 -12.91 -44.40 50.65
C GLY A 11 -14.27 -44.31 49.95
N ASN A 12 -15.15 -45.30 50.21
CA ASN A 12 -16.62 -45.32 50.07
C ASN A 12 -17.35 -45.04 48.73
N HIS A 13 -18.41 -45.84 48.58
CA HIS A 13 -19.04 -46.28 47.34
C HIS A 13 -20.36 -45.54 46.98
N PRO A 14 -20.79 -45.68 45.71
CA PRO A 14 -22.08 -45.31 45.12
C PRO A 14 -23.09 -46.48 45.11
N ALA A 15 -24.35 -46.25 44.68
CA ALA A 15 -25.22 -47.28 44.09
C ALA A 15 -26.36 -46.59 43.29
N PHE A 16 -26.58 -46.85 41.99
CA PHE A 16 -27.13 -48.05 41.33
C PHE A 16 -28.57 -48.40 41.77
N PHE A 17 -29.56 -48.42 40.85
CA PHE A 17 -29.94 -49.59 40.03
C PHE A 17 -31.30 -49.45 39.28
N LEU A 18 -31.35 -50.10 38.11
CA LEU A 18 -32.43 -50.90 37.45
C LEU A 18 -33.72 -50.28 36.87
N LEU A 19 -33.76 -50.34 35.52
CA LEU A 19 -34.61 -51.27 34.73
C LEU A 19 -36.08 -51.47 35.14
N ARG A 20 -37.00 -51.06 34.25
CA ARG A 20 -38.09 -51.94 33.79
C ARG A 20 -38.62 -51.51 32.42
N ALA A 21 -38.54 -52.44 31.46
CA ALA A 21 -39.32 -52.45 30.23
C ALA A 21 -40.59 -53.30 30.44
N GLN A 22 -41.69 -52.92 29.79
CA GLN A 22 -42.80 -53.77 29.29
C GLN A 22 -43.83 -52.81 28.62
N ASN A 23 -44.06 -52.79 27.31
CA ASN A 23 -44.65 -53.76 26.35
C ASN A 23 -46.17 -53.53 26.10
N ILE A 24 -46.54 -53.62 24.80
CA ILE A 24 -47.86 -54.00 24.20
C ILE A 24 -48.72 -52.89 23.53
N HIS A 25 -48.46 -52.75 22.22
CA HIS A 25 -49.32 -52.77 21.00
C HIS A 25 -50.64 -51.95 20.75
N PRO A 26 -50.89 -51.57 19.45
CA PRO A 26 -52.05 -50.82 18.89
C PRO A 26 -53.22 -51.79 18.52
N PRO A 27 -54.32 -51.51 17.73
CA PRO A 27 -54.56 -50.50 16.66
C PRO A 27 -56.02 -49.98 16.43
N GLN A 28 -56.22 -49.12 15.40
CA GLN A 28 -57.21 -49.23 14.30
C GLN A 28 -57.91 -47.93 13.83
N MET A 29 -57.60 -47.58 12.57
CA MET A 29 -58.45 -47.13 11.45
C MET A 29 -59.65 -46.19 11.66
N ARG A 30 -59.63 -45.06 10.92
CA ARG A 30 -60.77 -44.65 10.08
C ARG A 30 -60.39 -43.64 8.97
N ASN A 31 -60.44 -44.14 7.74
CA ASN A 31 -60.88 -43.57 6.45
C ASN A 31 -60.76 -42.06 6.13
N SER A 32 -60.11 -41.74 5.00
CA SER A 32 -60.48 -40.61 4.11
C SER A 32 -61.76 -40.95 3.32
N PRO A 33 -62.52 -39.95 2.81
CA PRO A 33 -62.26 -39.49 1.44
C PRO A 33 -62.60 -38.01 1.12
N GLU A 34 -62.00 -37.55 0.02
CA GLU A 34 -62.53 -36.68 -1.06
C GLU A 34 -63.34 -35.39 -0.81
N GLN A 35 -62.85 -34.34 -1.47
CA GLN A 35 -63.57 -33.40 -2.35
C GLN A 35 -65.06 -33.12 -2.08
N THR A 36 -65.40 -31.85 -1.78
CA THR A 36 -66.67 -31.29 -2.26
C THR A 36 -66.58 -29.79 -2.51
N PHE A 37 -66.95 -29.44 -3.75
CA PHE A 37 -67.22 -28.14 -4.34
C PHE A 37 -68.43 -27.42 -3.70
N HIS A 38 -68.63 -26.15 -4.11
CA HIS A 38 -69.82 -25.28 -4.00
C HIS A 38 -69.91 -24.37 -2.76
N GLN A 39 -69.66 -23.06 -2.94
CA GLN A 39 -70.65 -22.04 -3.30
C GLN A 39 -71.73 -21.79 -2.24
N THR A 40 -71.62 -20.65 -1.56
CA THR A 40 -72.76 -19.92 -1.00
C THR A 40 -72.41 -18.42 -1.08
N LYS A 41 -72.82 -17.73 -2.16
CA LYS A 41 -73.92 -16.74 -2.21
C LYS A 41 -73.90 -15.75 -1.02
N LEU A 42 -73.48 -14.51 -1.24
CA LEU A 42 -74.22 -13.34 -1.75
C LEU A 42 -74.98 -12.54 -0.67
N ALA A 43 -74.70 -11.24 -0.68
CA ALA A 43 -75.54 -10.12 -0.26
C ALA A 43 -75.70 -9.81 1.24
N LEU A 44 -74.91 -8.83 1.70
CA LEU A 44 -75.43 -7.74 2.53
C LEU A 44 -75.14 -6.41 1.83
N SER A 45 -76.19 -5.88 1.23
CA SER A 45 -76.29 -4.57 0.60
C SER A 45 -76.69 -3.51 1.62
N GLN A 46 -75.96 -2.40 1.72
CA GLN A 46 -76.57 -1.10 2.04
C GLN A 46 -75.85 0.05 1.30
N PRO A 47 -76.57 1.14 0.94
CA PRO A 47 -76.11 2.12 -0.04
C PRO A 47 -75.65 3.43 0.62
N ARG A 48 -74.60 4.06 0.10
CA ARG A 48 -74.44 5.53 0.18
C ARG A 48 -73.91 6.06 -1.16
N ARG A 49 -74.82 6.71 -1.89
CA ARG A 49 -74.51 7.54 -3.05
C ARG A 49 -73.82 8.83 -2.60
N ALA A 50 -72.96 9.30 -3.50
CA ALA A 50 -72.58 10.68 -3.75
C ALA A 50 -71.57 11.34 -2.81
N ILE A 51 -70.29 11.15 -3.13
CA ILE A 51 -69.42 12.28 -3.52
C ILE A 51 -68.66 11.85 -4.78
N MET A 52 -69.16 12.23 -5.96
CA MET A 52 -68.32 12.28 -7.16
C MET A 52 -67.39 13.49 -7.02
N ALA A 53 -66.22 13.25 -6.43
CA ALA A 53 -65.10 14.18 -6.51
C ALA A 53 -64.06 13.54 -7.44
N ASN A 54 -64.20 13.84 -8.73
CA ASN A 54 -63.11 14.05 -9.69
C ASN A 54 -61.78 13.29 -9.39
N GLU A 55 -61.77 11.96 -9.45
CA GLU A 55 -60.53 11.22 -9.70
C GLU A 55 -60.26 11.28 -11.20
N GLN A 56 -59.69 12.39 -11.64
CA GLN A 56 -58.83 12.33 -12.82
C GLN A 56 -57.74 11.30 -12.54
N PRO A 57 -57.48 10.32 -13.42
CA PRO A 57 -56.29 9.51 -13.30
C PRO A 57 -55.12 10.49 -13.43
N SER A 58 -54.45 10.77 -12.32
CA SER A 58 -53.23 11.58 -12.34
C SER A 58 -52.17 10.79 -13.09
N THR A 59 -52.16 10.92 -14.41
CA THR A 59 -51.07 10.48 -15.28
C THR A 59 -49.88 11.42 -15.09
N ARG A 60 -49.32 11.39 -13.89
CA ARG A 60 -47.93 11.72 -13.63
C ARG A 60 -47.36 10.50 -12.93
N ASN A 61 -46.77 9.61 -13.73
CA ASN A 61 -45.80 8.62 -13.26
C ASN A 61 -44.66 9.40 -12.57
N SER A 62 -44.88 9.80 -11.32
CA SER A 62 -43.83 10.31 -10.46
C SER A 62 -42.98 9.10 -10.15
N ALA A 63 -41.87 8.95 -10.88
CA ALA A 63 -40.93 7.87 -10.67
C ALA A 63 -40.62 7.80 -9.16
N ARG A 64 -41.00 6.69 -8.53
CA ARG A 64 -40.81 6.50 -7.09
C ARG A 64 -39.32 6.25 -6.86
N TYR A 65 -38.75 6.97 -5.91
CA TYR A 65 -37.34 6.84 -5.54
C TYR A 65 -37.20 6.29 -4.13
N TYR A 66 -36.19 5.44 -3.93
CA TYR A 66 -35.84 4.83 -2.65
C TYR A 66 -34.46 5.30 -2.21
N THR A 67 -34.30 5.58 -0.92
CA THR A 67 -33.01 5.95 -0.33
C THR A 67 -32.14 4.71 -0.20
N ARG A 68 -31.00 4.71 -0.89
CA ARG A 68 -30.03 3.62 -0.91
C ARG A 68 -28.86 3.89 0.03
N PHE A 69 -28.27 5.08 -0.04
CA PHE A 69 -27.10 5.48 0.74
C PHE A 69 -27.36 6.82 1.44
N ASP A 70 -26.97 6.90 2.71
CA ASP A 70 -27.03 8.15 3.45
C ASP A 70 -25.87 9.08 3.12
N LEU A 71 -25.93 10.32 3.59
CA LEU A 71 -24.91 11.33 3.32
C LEU A 71 -23.52 10.90 3.84
N VAL A 72 -23.47 10.22 4.99
CA VAL A 72 -22.21 9.81 5.61
C VAL A 72 -21.49 8.81 4.71
N GLN A 73 -22.17 7.77 4.23
CA GLN A 73 -21.60 6.77 3.31
C GLN A 73 -21.10 7.40 2.01
N ARG A 74 -21.83 8.39 1.51
CA ARG A 74 -21.46 9.09 0.26
C ARG A 74 -20.22 9.95 0.45
N LEU A 75 -20.09 10.59 1.61
CA LEU A 75 -18.87 11.34 1.97
C LEU A 75 -17.69 10.38 2.16
N GLU A 76 -17.88 9.26 2.86
CA GLU A 76 -16.85 8.20 3.00
C GLU A 76 -16.36 7.75 1.62
N HIS A 77 -17.30 7.41 0.73
CA HIS A 77 -16.98 7.02 -0.65
C HIS A 77 -16.25 8.13 -1.40
N PHE A 78 -16.65 9.39 -1.27
CA PHE A 78 -15.99 10.51 -1.95
C PHE A 78 -14.52 10.65 -1.52
N PHE A 79 -14.23 10.66 -0.21
CA PHE A 79 -12.86 10.76 0.28
C PHE A 79 -12.04 9.51 -0.02
N PHE A 80 -12.66 8.32 0.04
CA PHE A 80 -12.04 7.08 -0.42
C PHE A 80 -11.67 7.15 -1.90
N MET A 81 -12.60 7.52 -2.77
CA MET A 81 -12.39 7.63 -4.21
C MET A 81 -11.28 8.63 -4.53
N LEU A 82 -11.29 9.81 -3.90
CA LEU A 82 -10.27 10.84 -4.10
C LEU A 82 -8.88 10.35 -3.67
N SER A 83 -8.76 9.82 -2.46
CA SER A 83 -7.48 9.33 -1.93
C SER A 83 -6.97 8.11 -2.71
N PHE A 84 -7.84 7.16 -3.05
CA PHE A 84 -7.50 6.00 -3.88
C PHE A 84 -7.00 6.42 -5.27
N THR A 85 -7.67 7.39 -5.91
CA THR A 85 -7.27 7.90 -7.23
C THR A 85 -5.88 8.55 -7.16
N LEU A 86 -5.63 9.37 -6.15
CA LEU A 86 -4.32 9.99 -5.94
C LEU A 86 -3.23 8.96 -5.64
N LEU A 87 -3.51 7.97 -4.78
CA LEU A 87 -2.60 6.87 -4.47
C LEU A 87 -2.27 6.03 -5.71
N GLY A 88 -3.29 5.68 -6.50
CA GLY A 88 -3.12 4.94 -7.74
C GLY A 88 -2.28 5.71 -8.76
N LEU A 89 -2.61 6.99 -8.99
CA LEU A 89 -1.87 7.85 -9.93
C LEU A 89 -0.41 8.00 -9.51
N THR A 90 -0.17 8.47 -8.28
CA THR A 90 1.18 8.73 -7.78
C THR A 90 1.98 7.43 -7.57
N GLY A 91 1.34 6.33 -7.18
CA GLY A 91 1.99 5.04 -6.98
C GLY A 91 2.41 4.38 -8.30
N LEU A 92 1.54 4.39 -9.32
CA LEU A 92 1.84 3.79 -10.63
C LEU A 92 2.96 4.52 -11.36
N VAL A 93 2.97 5.86 -11.35
CA VAL A 93 4.06 6.63 -11.99
C VAL A 93 5.40 6.43 -11.28
N GLN A 94 5.40 6.24 -9.95
CA GLN A 94 6.61 5.88 -9.20
C GLN A 94 7.09 4.46 -9.51
N LYS A 95 6.16 3.50 -9.66
CA LYS A 95 6.49 2.11 -10.01
C LYS A 95 7.07 2.00 -11.41
N TYR A 96 6.50 2.72 -12.38
CA TYR A 96 6.90 2.72 -13.78
C TYR A 96 7.63 4.00 -14.18
N ALA A 97 8.59 4.46 -13.36
CA ALA A 97 9.23 5.76 -13.48
C ALA A 97 9.96 6.01 -14.82
N GLN A 98 10.36 4.95 -15.53
CA GLN A 98 11.05 5.04 -16.83
C GLN A 98 10.09 5.17 -18.03
N SER A 99 8.77 5.08 -17.81
CA SER A 99 7.80 5.28 -18.89
C SER A 99 7.70 6.77 -19.24
N PRO A 100 7.65 7.14 -20.54
CA PRO A 100 7.49 8.54 -20.96
C PRO A 100 6.29 9.24 -20.32
N PHE A 101 5.19 8.50 -20.11
CA PHE A 101 4.00 9.01 -19.43
C PHE A 101 4.26 9.30 -17.95
N SER A 102 5.00 8.43 -17.26
CA SER A 102 5.36 8.63 -15.85
C SER A 102 6.30 9.82 -15.69
N GLU A 103 7.29 9.97 -16.58
CA GLU A 103 8.16 11.14 -16.61
C GLU A 103 7.37 12.43 -16.81
N PHE A 104 6.41 12.45 -17.74
CA PHE A 104 5.54 13.60 -17.97
C PHE A 104 4.80 13.98 -16.70
N VAL A 105 4.10 13.02 -16.07
CA VAL A 105 3.32 13.28 -14.83
C VAL A 105 4.22 13.75 -13.70
N ILE A 106 5.36 13.09 -13.47
CA ILE A 106 6.31 13.45 -12.41
C ILE A 106 6.84 14.88 -12.64
N ARG A 107 7.20 15.25 -13.87
CA ARG A 107 7.63 16.62 -14.20
C ARG A 107 6.50 17.64 -13.99
N SER A 108 5.27 17.30 -14.38
CA SER A 108 4.09 18.16 -14.15
C SER A 108 3.79 18.36 -12.67
N LEU A 109 4.06 17.37 -11.82
CA LEU A 109 3.92 17.45 -10.37
C LEU A 109 5.13 18.09 -9.67
N SER A 110 6.02 18.76 -10.40
CA SER A 110 7.23 19.41 -9.84
C SER A 110 8.28 18.42 -9.32
N GLY A 111 8.28 17.19 -9.82
CA GLY A 111 9.31 16.19 -9.56
C GLY A 111 8.87 15.03 -8.67
N ILE A 112 9.81 14.12 -8.44
CA ILE A 112 9.58 12.87 -7.69
C ILE A 112 9.32 13.12 -6.21
N GLU A 113 9.92 14.16 -5.63
CA GLU A 113 9.74 14.51 -4.22
C GLU A 113 8.29 14.89 -3.92
N THR A 114 7.75 15.85 -4.68
CA THR A 114 6.35 16.27 -4.56
C THR A 114 5.40 15.12 -4.86
N THR A 115 5.70 14.28 -5.86
CA THR A 115 4.90 13.08 -6.17
C THR A 115 4.82 12.13 -4.96
N ARG A 116 5.95 11.89 -4.28
CA ARG A 116 6.00 11.08 -3.06
C ARG A 116 5.23 11.74 -1.90
N GLN A 117 5.35 13.05 -1.73
CA GLN A 117 4.61 13.79 -0.69
C GLN A 117 3.10 13.72 -0.91
N ILE A 118 2.63 13.86 -2.15
CA ILE A 118 1.21 13.69 -2.49
C ILE A 118 0.77 12.25 -2.20
N HIS A 119 1.59 11.24 -2.52
CA HIS A 119 1.30 9.85 -2.20
C HIS A 119 1.12 9.64 -0.69
N HIS A 120 2.04 10.16 0.12
CA HIS A 120 1.99 10.09 1.59
C HIS A 120 0.79 10.84 2.17
N ALA A 121 0.46 12.02 1.64
CA ALA A 121 -0.71 12.79 2.06
C ALA A 121 -2.01 12.04 1.72
N ALA A 122 -2.11 11.46 0.53
CA ALA A 122 -3.26 10.65 0.13
C ALA A 122 -3.39 9.38 0.98
N ALA A 123 -2.27 8.74 1.34
CA ALA A 123 -2.24 7.59 2.26
C ALA A 123 -2.77 7.99 3.65
N PHE A 124 -2.35 9.14 4.18
CA PHE A 124 -2.83 9.65 5.46
C PHE A 124 -4.35 9.88 5.44
N VAL A 125 -4.88 10.51 4.37
CA VAL A 125 -6.34 10.67 4.19
C VAL A 125 -7.03 9.31 4.13
N MET A 126 -6.49 8.34 3.40
CA MET A 126 -7.04 6.97 3.32
C MET A 126 -7.09 6.29 4.70
N MET A 127 -6.05 6.48 5.54
CA MET A 127 -6.04 5.95 6.91
C MET A 127 -7.15 6.59 7.77
N LEU A 128 -7.34 7.91 7.68
CA LEU A 128 -8.42 8.60 8.41
C LEU A 128 -9.80 8.13 7.95
N VAL A 129 -10.01 8.00 6.65
CA VAL A 129 -11.26 7.44 6.08
C VAL A 129 -11.48 6.02 6.58
N THR A 130 -10.43 5.20 6.65
CA THR A 130 -10.51 3.82 7.17
C THR A 130 -10.91 3.79 8.64
N ILE A 131 -10.33 4.65 9.48
CA ILE A 131 -10.70 4.77 10.91
C ILE A 131 -12.16 5.18 11.05
N PHE A 132 -12.60 6.16 10.26
CA PHE A 132 -13.98 6.61 10.25
C PHE A 132 -14.93 5.49 9.79
N HIS A 133 -14.56 4.75 8.74
CA HIS A 133 -15.33 3.62 8.19
C HIS A 133 -15.47 2.47 9.19
N ILE A 134 -14.41 2.13 9.92
CA ILE A 134 -14.49 1.14 11.01
C ILE A 134 -15.54 1.57 12.04
N ASN A 135 -15.51 2.83 12.49
CA ASN A 135 -16.51 3.34 13.43
C ASN A 135 -17.93 3.39 12.83
N SER A 136 -18.07 3.80 11.56
CA SER A 136 -19.35 3.85 10.83
C SER A 136 -19.99 2.46 10.76
N VAL A 137 -19.20 1.44 10.41
CA VAL A 137 -19.63 0.04 10.41
C VAL A 137 -19.97 -0.42 11.82
N LEU A 138 -19.07 -0.25 12.81
CA LEU A 138 -19.34 -0.65 14.19
C LEU A 138 -20.59 0.02 14.77
N TYR A 139 -20.85 1.28 14.44
CA TYR A 139 -22.06 2.00 14.84
C TYR A 139 -23.31 1.33 14.28
N ARG A 140 -23.34 1.05 12.97
CA ARG A 140 -24.46 0.36 12.30
C ARG A 140 -24.72 -1.00 12.94
N VAL A 141 -23.66 -1.71 13.28
CA VAL A 141 -23.74 -3.09 13.78
C VAL A 141 -24.12 -3.16 15.26
N LEU A 142 -23.44 -2.39 16.10
CA LEU A 142 -23.58 -2.49 17.56
C LEU A 142 -24.71 -1.60 18.08
N VAL A 143 -24.89 -0.41 17.49
CA VAL A 143 -25.92 0.55 17.92
C VAL A 143 -27.22 0.30 17.18
N LEU A 144 -27.20 0.35 15.84
CA LEU A 144 -28.41 0.18 15.04
C LEU A 144 -28.84 -1.28 14.92
N ARG A 145 -27.93 -2.24 15.11
CA ARG A 145 -28.17 -3.69 14.92
C ARG A 145 -28.71 -4.02 13.54
N VAL A 146 -28.26 -3.30 12.52
CA VAL A 146 -28.55 -3.69 11.14
C VAL A 146 -27.80 -4.98 10.80
N ARG A 147 -28.43 -5.83 9.99
CA ARG A 147 -27.84 -7.09 9.53
C ARG A 147 -26.54 -6.83 8.75
N TRP A 148 -25.55 -7.71 8.93
CA TRP A 148 -24.27 -7.69 8.20
C TRP A 148 -24.43 -8.09 6.74
N THR A 149 -25.14 -7.25 5.97
CA THR A 149 -25.51 -7.54 4.58
C THR A 149 -24.32 -7.51 3.61
N MET A 150 -23.19 -6.90 3.98
CA MET A 150 -21.96 -6.89 3.18
C MET A 150 -21.10 -8.14 3.33
N MET A 151 -21.34 -8.97 4.34
CA MET A 151 -20.57 -10.20 4.49
C MET A 151 -21.07 -11.27 3.51
N PRO A 152 -20.18 -11.94 2.77
CA PRO A 152 -20.56 -13.08 1.95
C PRO A 152 -21.18 -14.18 2.81
N VAL A 153 -22.31 -14.72 2.36
CA VAL A 153 -23.02 -15.85 2.96
C VAL A 153 -23.10 -17.00 1.96
N ILE A 154 -23.43 -18.21 2.43
CA ILE A 154 -23.53 -19.40 1.57
C ILE A 154 -24.56 -19.19 0.44
N GLU A 155 -25.61 -18.41 0.68
CA GLU A 155 -26.62 -18.04 -0.32
C GLU A 155 -26.04 -17.26 -1.51
N ASP A 156 -24.93 -16.54 -1.34
CA ASP A 156 -24.28 -15.81 -2.44
C ASP A 156 -23.71 -16.76 -3.50
N PHE A 157 -23.26 -17.97 -3.11
CA PHE A 157 -22.85 -19.00 -4.07
C PHE A 157 -24.03 -19.51 -4.89
N LYS A 158 -25.22 -19.59 -4.29
CA LYS A 158 -26.44 -19.93 -5.02
C LYS A 158 -26.77 -18.83 -6.03
N HIS A 159 -26.63 -17.55 -5.67
CA HIS A 159 -26.83 -16.43 -6.60
C HIS A 159 -25.83 -16.47 -7.77
N LEU A 160 -24.56 -16.75 -7.49
CA LEU A 160 -23.54 -16.93 -8.53
C LEU A 160 -23.90 -18.08 -9.48
N TYR A 161 -24.27 -19.24 -8.95
CA TYR A 161 -24.68 -20.40 -9.75
C TYR A 161 -25.92 -20.11 -10.60
N ASP A 162 -26.90 -19.42 -10.02
CA ASP A 162 -28.10 -18.97 -10.69
C ASP A 162 -27.83 -18.04 -11.87
N ASP A 163 -26.87 -17.13 -11.72
CA ASP A 163 -26.43 -16.23 -12.78
C ASP A 163 -25.66 -16.94 -13.88
N ILE A 164 -24.78 -17.90 -13.53
CA ILE A 164 -24.08 -18.73 -14.51
C ILE A 164 -25.11 -19.45 -15.39
N ARG A 165 -26.15 -20.06 -14.78
CA ARG A 165 -27.24 -20.70 -15.53
C ARG A 165 -28.03 -19.71 -16.39
N TYR A 166 -28.26 -18.50 -15.91
CA TYR A 166 -28.89 -17.44 -16.69
C TYR A 166 -28.06 -17.06 -17.92
N TYR A 167 -26.75 -16.85 -17.77
CA TYR A 167 -25.87 -16.52 -18.89
C TYR A 167 -25.68 -17.67 -19.88
N LEU A 168 -25.77 -18.93 -19.42
CA LEU A 168 -25.83 -20.11 -20.27
C LEU A 168 -27.21 -20.34 -20.94
N GLY A 169 -28.19 -19.45 -20.70
CA GLY A 169 -29.55 -19.55 -21.25
C GLY A 169 -30.43 -20.63 -20.61
N LEU A 170 -29.95 -21.31 -19.56
CA LEU A 170 -30.67 -22.36 -18.82
C LEU A 170 -31.73 -21.79 -17.86
N ARG A 171 -31.68 -20.49 -17.59
CA ARG A 171 -32.65 -19.77 -16.75
C ARG A 171 -33.09 -18.49 -17.44
N LYS A 172 -34.36 -18.12 -17.30
CA LYS A 172 -34.93 -16.93 -17.94
C LYS A 172 -34.55 -15.61 -17.25
N HIS A 173 -34.23 -15.63 -15.97
CA HIS A 173 -34.03 -14.42 -15.14
C HIS A 173 -32.80 -14.59 -14.26
N LYS A 174 -32.16 -13.48 -13.87
CA LYS A 174 -31.03 -13.44 -12.94
C LYS A 174 -31.42 -13.88 -11.53
N ALA A 175 -30.40 -14.06 -10.68
CA ALA A 175 -30.61 -14.31 -9.26
C ALA A 175 -31.38 -13.16 -8.58
N TYR A 176 -32.04 -13.50 -7.49
CA TYR A 176 -32.92 -12.59 -6.75
C TYR A 176 -32.13 -11.96 -5.60
N TYR A 177 -31.45 -10.85 -5.90
CA TYR A 177 -30.49 -10.25 -4.96
C TYR A 177 -31.17 -9.42 -3.87
N GLY A 178 -30.53 -9.42 -2.69
CA GLY A 178 -30.87 -8.55 -1.57
C GLY A 178 -30.26 -7.16 -1.69
N ARG A 179 -29.99 -6.58 -0.52
CA ARG A 179 -29.40 -5.24 -0.39
C ARG A 179 -28.07 -5.11 -1.15
N TYR A 180 -27.28 -6.16 -1.26
CA TYR A 180 -26.09 -6.18 -2.11
C TYR A 180 -26.02 -7.52 -2.84
N ASN A 181 -25.63 -7.50 -4.10
CA ASN A 181 -25.36 -8.71 -4.87
C ASN A 181 -23.98 -9.29 -4.49
N TYR A 182 -23.67 -10.51 -4.93
CA TYR A 182 -22.42 -11.17 -4.54
C TYR A 182 -21.18 -10.45 -5.10
N ALA A 183 -21.28 -9.82 -6.28
CA ALA A 183 -20.16 -9.11 -6.89
C ALA A 183 -19.80 -7.86 -6.08
N GLU A 184 -20.79 -7.08 -5.66
CA GLU A 184 -20.61 -5.91 -4.78
C GLU A 184 -19.97 -6.30 -3.44
N LYS A 185 -20.36 -7.45 -2.87
CA LYS A 185 -19.76 -7.97 -1.63
C LYS A 185 -18.30 -8.38 -1.81
N VAL A 186 -17.97 -9.03 -2.93
CA VAL A 186 -16.60 -9.43 -3.26
C VAL A 186 -15.73 -8.20 -3.52
N GLU A 187 -16.24 -7.18 -4.21
CA GLU A 187 -15.55 -5.89 -4.39
C GLU A 187 -15.23 -5.23 -3.04
N TYR A 188 -16.23 -5.16 -2.15
CA TYR A 188 -16.02 -4.64 -0.79
C TYR A 188 -14.96 -5.43 -0.02
N LEU A 189 -15.01 -6.76 -0.05
CA LEU A 189 -14.05 -7.61 0.63
C LEU A 189 -12.63 -7.45 0.06
N ALA A 190 -12.50 -7.37 -1.26
CA ALA A 190 -11.23 -7.13 -1.93
C ALA A 190 -10.63 -5.77 -1.52
N VAL A 191 -11.44 -4.71 -1.43
CA VAL A 191 -10.99 -3.40 -0.94
C VAL A 191 -10.56 -3.45 0.52
N VAL A 192 -11.29 -4.15 1.39
CA VAL A 192 -10.90 -4.31 2.80
C VAL A 192 -9.56 -5.03 2.92
N TRP A 193 -9.39 -6.15 2.21
CA TRP A 193 -8.14 -6.91 2.21
C TRP A 193 -6.98 -6.10 1.63
N GLY A 194 -7.19 -5.47 0.47
CA GLY A 194 -6.20 -4.62 -0.18
C GLY A 194 -5.77 -3.46 0.72
N THR A 195 -6.70 -2.82 1.44
CA THR A 195 -6.37 -1.74 2.39
C THR A 195 -5.46 -2.22 3.52
N ILE A 196 -5.70 -3.41 4.06
CA ILE A 196 -4.84 -4.01 5.10
C ILE A 196 -3.44 -4.29 4.55
N LEU A 197 -3.36 -4.97 3.40
CA LEU A 197 -2.08 -5.33 2.78
C LEU A 197 -1.28 -4.07 2.39
N MET A 198 -1.93 -3.09 1.77
CA MET A 198 -1.32 -1.83 1.37
C MET A 198 -0.86 -1.00 2.57
N GLY A 199 -1.63 -0.99 3.66
CA GLY A 199 -1.25 -0.34 4.92
C GLY A 199 -0.01 -0.99 5.55
N LEU A 200 0.02 -2.32 5.64
CA LEU A 200 1.16 -3.07 6.21
C LEU A 200 2.42 -2.93 5.37
N THR A 201 2.33 -3.15 4.06
CA THR A 201 3.48 -3.03 3.16
C THR A 201 3.94 -1.58 2.99
N GLY A 202 3.01 -0.62 3.03
CA GLY A 202 3.32 0.80 3.06
C GLY A 202 4.09 1.20 4.32
N PHE A 203 3.69 0.67 5.50
CA PHE A 203 4.43 0.86 6.75
C PHE A 203 5.87 0.37 6.62
N MET A 204 6.05 -0.83 6.08
CA MET A 204 7.37 -1.45 5.94
C MET A 204 8.32 -0.62 5.07
N MET A 205 7.79 -0.02 4.00
CA MET A 205 8.58 0.83 3.11
C MET A 205 8.80 2.24 3.66
N TRP A 206 7.84 2.81 4.40
CA TRP A 206 7.98 4.13 5.01
C TRP A 206 8.93 4.10 6.22
N ASN A 207 8.88 3.02 7.01
CA ASN A 207 9.68 2.84 8.23
C ASN A 207 10.57 1.58 8.15
N PRO A 208 11.59 1.58 7.26
CA PRO A 208 12.42 0.40 7.02
C PRO A 208 13.33 0.03 8.19
N ILE A 209 13.75 0.98 9.05
CA ILE A 209 14.67 0.66 10.16
C ILE A 209 13.91 -0.09 11.27
N VAL A 210 12.71 0.34 11.61
CA VAL A 210 11.80 -0.31 12.57
C VAL A 210 11.40 -1.68 12.04
N THR A 211 11.11 -1.77 10.75
CA THR A 211 10.78 -3.05 10.12
C THR A 211 11.95 -4.03 10.22
N THR A 212 13.18 -3.59 9.92
CA THR A 212 14.37 -4.46 9.97
C THR A 212 14.84 -4.80 11.39
N ARG A 213 14.37 -4.08 12.41
CA ARG A 213 14.54 -4.48 13.82
C ARG A 213 13.63 -5.65 14.21
N LEU A 214 12.47 -5.79 13.56
CA LEU A 214 11.47 -6.81 13.89
C LEU A 214 11.49 -8.00 12.91
N LEU A 215 11.83 -7.75 11.65
CA LEU A 215 11.80 -8.71 10.56
C LEU A 215 13.14 -8.72 9.81
N PRO A 216 13.51 -9.85 9.17
CA PRO A 216 14.69 -9.91 8.32
C PRO A 216 14.65 -8.89 7.17
N GLY A 217 15.83 -8.43 6.73
CA GLY A 217 15.98 -7.39 5.70
C GLY A 217 15.30 -7.69 4.36
N GLU A 218 15.09 -8.96 4.03
CA GLU A 218 14.37 -9.42 2.82
C GLU A 218 12.89 -9.00 2.77
N PHE A 219 12.29 -8.67 3.92
CA PHE A 219 10.91 -8.21 3.96
C PHE A 219 10.71 -6.82 3.34
N ILE A 220 11.76 -5.99 3.25
CA ILE A 220 11.68 -4.67 2.60
C ILE A 220 11.47 -4.80 1.08
N PRO A 221 12.32 -5.52 0.31
CA PRO A 221 12.07 -5.74 -1.11
C PRO A 221 10.82 -6.58 -1.36
N ALA A 222 10.48 -7.53 -0.47
CA ALA A 222 9.22 -8.28 -0.56
C ALA A 222 7.99 -7.35 -0.41
N ALA A 223 8.01 -6.43 0.57
CA ALA A 223 6.97 -5.43 0.75
C ALA A 223 6.86 -4.51 -0.47
N LYS A 224 7.99 -4.07 -1.04
CA LYS A 224 7.99 -3.28 -2.27
C LYS A 224 7.36 -4.01 -3.45
N ALA A 225 7.69 -5.30 -3.62
CA ALA A 225 7.11 -6.13 -4.66
C ALA A 225 5.60 -6.33 -4.45
N ALA A 226 5.19 -6.70 -3.23
CA ALA A 226 3.80 -6.94 -2.86
C ALA A 226 2.94 -5.66 -2.98
N HIS A 227 3.39 -4.55 -2.39
CA HIS A 227 2.71 -3.26 -2.48
C HIS A 227 2.52 -2.81 -3.92
N GLY A 228 3.60 -2.90 -4.72
CA GLY A 228 3.55 -2.52 -6.12
C GLY A 228 2.70 -3.45 -6.99
N ALA A 229 2.59 -4.74 -6.66
CA ALA A 229 1.75 -5.69 -7.40
C ALA A 229 0.28 -5.52 -7.03
N GLU A 230 -0.02 -5.42 -5.73
CA GLU A 230 -1.37 -5.17 -5.23
C GLU A 230 -1.92 -3.83 -5.72
N ALA A 231 -1.10 -2.77 -5.76
CA ALA A 231 -1.52 -1.49 -6.32
C ALA A 231 -1.99 -1.61 -7.79
N VAL A 232 -1.28 -2.39 -8.61
CA VAL A 232 -1.68 -2.64 -9.99
C VAL A 232 -2.98 -3.44 -10.05
N LEU A 233 -3.08 -4.51 -9.26
CA LEU A 233 -4.30 -5.32 -9.18
C LEU A 233 -5.51 -4.49 -8.73
N ALA A 234 -5.36 -3.68 -7.67
CA ALA A 234 -6.41 -2.82 -7.14
C ALA A 234 -6.85 -1.77 -8.18
N VAL A 235 -5.92 -1.07 -8.82
CA VAL A 235 -6.28 -0.08 -9.87
C VAL A 235 -6.96 -0.77 -11.05
N LEU A 236 -6.45 -1.90 -11.53
CA LEU A 236 -7.07 -2.65 -12.62
C LEU A 236 -8.46 -3.16 -12.25
N ALA A 237 -8.64 -3.71 -11.05
CA ALA A 237 -9.94 -4.15 -10.57
C ALA A 237 -10.94 -2.99 -10.52
N ILE A 238 -10.54 -1.83 -9.99
CA ILE A 238 -11.43 -0.67 -9.93
C ILE A 238 -11.73 -0.11 -11.33
N VAL A 239 -10.76 -0.03 -12.23
CA VAL A 239 -10.98 0.53 -13.58
C VAL A 239 -11.74 -0.43 -14.49
N ILE A 240 -11.37 -1.71 -14.52
CA ILE A 240 -11.95 -2.68 -15.45
C ILE A 240 -13.29 -3.20 -14.92
N TRP A 241 -13.38 -3.48 -13.63
CA TRP A 241 -14.57 -4.11 -13.06
C TRP A 241 -15.52 -3.07 -12.48
N HIS A 242 -15.10 -2.37 -11.42
CA HIS A 242 -15.99 -1.44 -10.70
C HIS A 242 -16.49 -0.30 -11.60
N PHE A 243 -15.57 0.40 -12.28
CA PHE A 243 -15.90 1.54 -13.12
C PHE A 243 -16.73 1.12 -14.34
N TYR A 244 -16.41 -0.02 -14.96
CA TYR A 244 -17.22 -0.55 -16.05
C TYR A 244 -18.65 -0.83 -15.60
N HIS A 245 -18.84 -1.56 -14.48
CA HIS A 245 -20.17 -1.96 -14.03
C HIS A 245 -21.03 -0.77 -13.58
N VAL A 246 -20.44 0.18 -12.85
CA VAL A 246 -21.17 1.28 -12.18
C VAL A 246 -21.24 2.55 -13.02
N HIS A 247 -20.34 2.76 -13.98
CA HIS A 247 -20.32 3.98 -14.80
C HIS A 247 -20.52 3.76 -16.30
N LEU A 248 -20.10 2.62 -16.87
CA LEU A 248 -20.19 2.40 -18.32
C LEU A 248 -21.36 1.52 -18.73
N ARG A 249 -21.47 0.32 -18.16
CA ARG A 249 -22.54 -0.65 -18.45
C ARG A 249 -23.90 -0.13 -17.99
N HIS A 250 -23.96 0.41 -16.77
CA HIS A 250 -25.14 1.03 -16.22
C HIS A 250 -24.68 2.21 -15.36
N PHE A 251 -25.12 3.42 -15.68
CA PHE A 251 -24.69 4.61 -14.95
C PHE A 251 -25.50 4.78 -13.66
N ASN A 252 -25.07 4.11 -12.59
CA ASN A 252 -25.76 4.13 -11.31
C ASN A 252 -25.39 5.40 -10.51
N LYS A 253 -26.37 6.30 -10.34
CA LYS A 253 -26.18 7.59 -9.64
C LYS A 253 -26.32 7.50 -8.12
N SER A 254 -26.63 6.33 -7.57
CA SER A 254 -27.04 6.18 -6.16
C SER A 254 -25.95 6.60 -5.17
N MET A 255 -24.66 6.44 -5.50
CA MET A 255 -23.57 6.91 -4.64
C MET A 255 -23.43 8.45 -4.64
N PHE A 256 -23.90 9.13 -5.68
CA PHE A 256 -23.85 10.59 -5.76
C PHE A 256 -25.13 11.27 -5.29
N THR A 257 -26.29 10.62 -5.40
CA THR A 257 -27.59 11.19 -5.01
C THR A 257 -28.14 10.61 -3.72
N GLY A 258 -27.68 9.41 -3.33
CA GLY A 258 -28.24 8.59 -2.26
C GLY A 258 -29.52 7.85 -2.64
N LYS A 259 -30.01 7.98 -3.89
CA LYS A 259 -31.32 7.48 -4.31
C LYS A 259 -31.24 6.60 -5.55
N LEU A 260 -32.15 5.63 -5.64
CA LEU A 260 -32.35 4.75 -6.80
C LEU A 260 -33.83 4.72 -7.16
N SER A 261 -34.17 4.67 -8.45
CA SER A 261 -35.57 4.58 -8.89
C SER A 261 -36.16 3.19 -8.60
N GLU A 262 -37.49 3.10 -8.55
CA GLU A 262 -38.19 1.83 -8.34
C GLU A 262 -37.86 0.78 -9.42
N ALA A 263 -37.75 1.21 -10.69
CA ALA A 263 -37.43 0.31 -11.80
C ALA A 263 -36.01 -0.26 -11.67
N GLU A 264 -35.05 0.59 -11.30
CA GLU A 264 -33.66 0.17 -11.04
C GLU A 264 -33.58 -0.75 -9.82
N MET A 265 -34.28 -0.43 -8.72
CA MET A 265 -34.37 -1.30 -7.54
C MET A 265 -34.97 -2.67 -7.89
N ALA A 266 -36.01 -2.72 -8.72
CA ALA A 266 -36.64 -3.97 -9.12
C ALA A 266 -35.72 -4.84 -9.99
N HIS A 267 -34.83 -4.22 -10.76
CA HIS A 267 -33.89 -4.92 -11.62
C HIS A 267 -32.60 -5.36 -10.88
N GLU A 268 -32.03 -4.49 -10.06
CA GLU A 268 -30.72 -4.73 -9.41
C GLU A 268 -30.85 -5.33 -8.00
N HIS A 269 -31.91 -4.98 -7.26
CA HIS A 269 -32.09 -5.34 -5.84
C HIS A 269 -33.52 -5.78 -5.53
N PRO A 270 -34.08 -6.78 -6.25
CA PRO A 270 -35.49 -7.13 -6.17
C PRO A 270 -35.92 -7.58 -4.76
N ALA A 271 -35.07 -8.30 -4.03
CA ALA A 271 -35.42 -8.75 -2.67
C ALA A 271 -35.41 -7.60 -1.65
N GLU A 272 -34.57 -6.59 -1.84
CA GLU A 272 -34.61 -5.38 -1.01
C GLU A 272 -35.88 -4.57 -1.30
N LEU A 273 -36.25 -4.42 -2.57
CA LEU A 273 -37.48 -3.72 -2.94
C LEU A 273 -38.73 -4.38 -2.33
N ASP A 274 -38.81 -5.70 -2.38
CA ASP A 274 -39.93 -6.44 -1.81
C ASP A 274 -39.96 -6.34 -0.28
N GLN A 275 -38.80 -6.34 0.39
CA GLN A 275 -38.73 -6.07 1.83
C GLN A 275 -39.23 -4.67 2.17
N ILE A 276 -38.86 -3.64 1.38
CA ILE A 276 -39.35 -2.27 1.58
C ILE A 276 -40.86 -2.20 1.39
N LYS A 277 -41.39 -2.79 0.30
CA LYS A 277 -42.82 -2.75 -0.03
C LYS A 277 -43.68 -3.48 0.99
N ASN A 278 -43.18 -4.59 1.51
CA ASN A 278 -43.87 -5.40 2.51
C ASN A 278 -43.65 -4.92 3.95
N GLY A 279 -42.90 -3.83 4.16
CA GLY A 279 -42.58 -3.31 5.49
C GLY A 279 -41.74 -4.28 6.34
N ALA A 280 -41.01 -5.19 5.70
CA ALA A 280 -40.21 -6.23 6.33
C ALA A 280 -38.77 -5.77 6.66
N LEU A 281 -38.46 -4.49 6.49
CA LEU A 281 -37.19 -3.93 6.95
C LEU A 281 -37.17 -3.82 8.47
N ASP A 282 -36.03 -4.13 9.08
CA ASP A 282 -35.83 -3.99 10.52
C ASP A 282 -36.12 -2.54 10.93
N PRO A 283 -37.11 -2.29 11.82
CA PRO A 283 -37.41 -0.95 12.26
C PRO A 283 -36.23 -0.38 13.06
N PRO A 284 -35.98 0.95 12.98
CA PRO A 284 -34.95 1.56 13.78
C PRO A 284 -35.24 1.29 15.28
N PRO A 285 -34.21 1.02 16.11
CA PRO A 285 -34.42 0.77 17.52
C PRO A 285 -35.12 1.97 18.19
N ALA A 286 -35.92 1.70 19.22
CA ALA A 286 -36.61 2.76 19.97
C ALA A 286 -35.63 3.84 20.44
N PRO A 287 -36.00 5.14 20.43
CA PRO A 287 -35.09 6.25 20.75
C PRO A 287 -34.34 6.09 22.08
N GLU A 288 -35.00 5.51 23.10
CA GLU A 288 -34.39 5.27 24.40
C GLU A 288 -33.31 4.18 24.35
N VAL A 289 -33.54 3.11 23.60
CA VAL A 289 -32.56 2.04 23.37
C VAL A 289 -31.38 2.57 22.56
N LEU A 290 -31.63 3.42 21.56
CA LEU A 290 -30.59 4.08 20.78
C LEU A 290 -29.70 4.94 21.69
N ARG A 291 -30.29 5.83 22.51
CA ARG A 291 -29.54 6.68 23.44
C ARG A 291 -28.69 5.87 24.40
N ARG A 292 -29.23 4.79 24.98
CA ARG A 292 -28.48 3.91 25.88
C ARG A 292 -27.28 3.26 25.19
N ARG A 293 -27.46 2.72 23.97
CA ARG A 293 -26.38 2.12 23.18
C ARG A 293 -25.34 3.16 22.76
N GLN A 294 -25.78 4.34 22.35
CA GLN A 294 -24.90 5.47 21.98
C GLN A 294 -24.02 5.93 23.13
N ARG A 295 -24.57 6.05 24.36
CA ARG A 295 -23.78 6.42 25.55
C ARG A 295 -22.64 5.44 25.85
N ILE A 296 -22.82 4.16 25.53
CA ILE A 296 -21.78 3.13 25.68
C ILE A 296 -20.83 3.15 24.47
N PHE A 297 -21.38 3.31 23.26
CA PHE A 297 -20.61 3.24 22.02
C PHE A 297 -19.66 4.42 21.85
N PHE A 298 -20.11 5.66 22.06
CA PHE A 298 -19.28 6.84 21.80
C PHE A 298 -17.96 6.90 22.59
N PRO A 299 -17.89 6.59 23.89
CA PRO A 299 -16.59 6.54 24.58
C PRO A 299 -15.68 5.43 24.04
N ILE A 300 -16.24 4.27 23.68
CA ILE A 300 -15.46 3.17 23.07
C ILE A 300 -14.94 3.58 21.69
N ALA A 301 -15.80 4.19 20.87
CA ALA A 301 -15.44 4.69 19.54
C ALA A 301 -14.40 5.82 19.62
N ALA A 302 -14.51 6.71 20.60
CA ALA A 302 -13.53 7.76 20.85
C ALA A 302 -12.17 7.17 21.27
N PHE A 303 -12.16 6.19 22.17
CA PHE A 303 -10.95 5.48 22.58
C PHE A 303 -10.31 4.71 21.42
N LEU A 304 -11.11 4.00 20.61
CA LEU A 304 -10.66 3.30 19.42
C LEU A 304 -10.05 4.27 18.41
N SER A 305 -10.73 5.38 18.14
CA SER A 305 -10.26 6.42 17.20
C SER A 305 -8.98 7.09 17.69
N LEU A 306 -8.87 7.34 19.00
CA LEU A 306 -7.65 7.87 19.59
C LEU A 306 -6.50 6.88 19.47
N THR A 307 -6.74 5.60 19.76
CA THR A 307 -5.73 4.54 19.67
C THR A 307 -5.23 4.36 18.24
N LEU A 308 -6.15 4.25 17.27
CA LEU A 308 -5.79 4.15 15.86
C LEU A 308 -5.14 5.44 15.35
N GLY A 309 -5.59 6.61 15.80
CA GLY A 309 -4.99 7.90 15.47
C GLY A 309 -3.57 8.05 15.99
N LEU A 310 -3.29 7.59 17.22
CA LEU A 310 -1.93 7.48 17.76
C LEU A 310 -1.09 6.49 16.96
N GLY A 311 -1.69 5.37 16.52
CA GLY A 311 -1.06 4.42 15.61
C GLY A 311 -0.68 5.06 14.27
N VAL A 312 -1.55 5.86 13.66
CA VAL A 312 -1.26 6.62 12.43
C VAL A 312 -0.20 7.69 12.68
N TYR A 313 -0.26 8.41 13.80
CA TYR A 313 0.77 9.37 14.17
C TYR A 313 2.13 8.69 14.28
N ALA A 314 2.22 7.56 14.98
CA ALA A 314 3.44 6.76 15.06
C ALA A 314 3.88 6.25 13.69
N PHE A 315 2.96 5.74 12.87
CA PHE A 315 3.22 5.29 11.51
C PHE A 315 3.94 6.36 10.67
N VAL A 316 3.48 7.61 10.75
CA VAL A 316 3.99 8.71 9.91
C VAL A 316 5.22 9.40 10.51
N SER A 317 5.43 9.31 11.83
CA SER A 317 6.45 10.10 12.53
C SER A 317 7.61 9.31 13.14
N VAL A 318 7.54 7.97 13.18
CA VAL A 318 8.56 7.17 13.88
C VAL A 318 9.93 7.24 13.22
N GLU A 319 10.00 7.44 11.89
CA GLU A 319 11.26 7.52 11.16
C GLU A 319 11.30 8.59 10.07
N THR A 320 12.50 9.15 9.88
CA THR A 320 12.83 10.02 8.74
C THR A 320 13.97 9.38 7.95
N THR A 321 13.62 8.51 7.00
CA THR A 321 14.58 7.73 6.20
C THR A 321 14.67 8.19 4.73
N ALA A 322 13.94 9.26 4.39
CA ALA A 322 13.95 9.85 3.07
C ALA A 322 15.33 10.43 2.73
N ILE A 323 16.06 9.77 1.82
CA ILE A 323 17.24 10.36 1.18
C ILE A 323 16.74 11.47 0.24
N THR A 324 17.17 12.71 0.47
CA THR A 324 16.91 13.82 -0.44
C THR A 324 17.42 13.44 -1.83
N THR A 325 16.57 13.59 -2.85
CA THR A 325 17.01 13.36 -4.23
C THR A 325 18.12 14.35 -4.55
N ILE A 326 19.34 13.86 -4.72
CA ILE A 326 20.44 14.66 -5.24
C ILE A 326 20.02 15.06 -6.65
N PRO A 327 20.09 16.35 -7.03
CA PRO A 327 19.80 16.75 -8.40
C PRO A 327 20.64 15.90 -9.36
N PRO A 328 20.09 15.49 -10.52
CA PRO A 328 20.87 14.79 -11.52
C PRO A 328 22.17 15.54 -11.73
N ALA A 329 23.31 14.86 -11.59
CA ALA A 329 24.59 15.48 -11.91
C ALA A 329 24.46 16.07 -13.31
N GLU A 330 24.83 17.34 -13.46
CA GLU A 330 24.83 18.00 -14.76
C GLU A 330 25.56 17.09 -15.73
N THR A 331 24.86 16.66 -16.79
CA THR A 331 25.45 15.85 -17.84
C THR A 331 26.43 16.72 -18.59
N VAL A 332 27.62 16.89 -18.03
CA VAL A 332 28.75 17.49 -18.73
C VAL A 332 29.04 16.54 -19.88
N GLU A 333 28.97 17.04 -21.11
CA GLU A 333 29.49 16.29 -22.26
C GLU A 333 30.97 16.01 -21.99
N VAL A 334 31.29 14.78 -21.58
CA VAL A 334 32.66 14.31 -21.32
C VAL A 334 33.54 14.41 -22.58
N PHE A 335 32.92 14.68 -23.74
CA PHE A 335 33.62 14.87 -24.99
C PHE A 335 33.06 16.06 -25.77
N VAL A 336 33.58 17.25 -25.50
CA VAL A 336 33.60 18.32 -26.50
C VAL A 336 34.69 17.93 -27.50
N PRO A 337 34.38 17.62 -28.78
CA PRO A 337 35.43 17.47 -29.77
C PRO A 337 36.18 18.79 -29.83
N ILE A 338 37.46 18.76 -29.48
CA ILE A 338 38.39 19.87 -29.65
C ILE A 338 38.30 20.30 -31.12
N THR A 339 37.59 21.40 -31.39
CA THR A 339 37.74 22.13 -32.64
C THR A 339 39.23 22.42 -32.77
N PRO A 340 39.89 22.03 -33.87
CA PRO A 340 41.31 22.30 -34.04
C PRO A 340 41.49 23.81 -33.99
N THR A 341 42.00 24.29 -32.86
CA THR A 341 42.36 25.70 -32.70
C THR A 341 43.49 25.95 -33.69
N PRO A 342 43.43 27.01 -34.52
CA PRO A 342 44.49 27.33 -35.46
C PRO A 342 45.79 27.48 -34.66
N ARG A 343 46.81 26.70 -35.03
CA ARG A 343 48.13 26.76 -34.43
C ARG A 343 48.64 28.21 -34.53
N PRO A 344 48.87 28.94 -33.43
CA PRO A 344 49.47 30.26 -33.52
C PRO A 344 50.89 30.12 -34.04
N THR A 345 51.21 30.91 -35.07
CA THR A 345 52.55 31.13 -35.61
C THR A 345 53.53 31.46 -34.48
N PRO A 346 54.75 30.88 -34.45
CA PRO A 346 55.68 31.10 -33.34
C PRO A 346 56.13 32.56 -33.30
N THR A 347 55.60 33.31 -32.33
CA THR A 347 56.17 34.59 -31.93
C THR A 347 57.46 34.32 -31.16
N VAL A 348 58.57 34.87 -31.65
CA VAL A 348 59.86 34.86 -30.95
C VAL A 348 59.70 35.69 -29.67
N ALA A 349 59.63 35.02 -28.53
CA ALA A 349 59.64 35.63 -27.21
C ALA A 349 61.08 35.98 -26.79
N PRO A 350 61.29 37.10 -26.07
CA PRO A 350 62.61 37.56 -25.67
C PRO A 350 63.29 36.59 -24.68
N THR A 351 64.60 36.52 -24.80
CA THR A 351 65.54 35.80 -23.91
C THR A 351 65.23 36.02 -22.43
N PRO A 352 65.06 34.96 -21.62
CA PRO A 352 64.93 35.11 -20.18
C PRO A 352 66.29 35.45 -19.56
N THR A 353 66.29 36.50 -18.74
CA THR A 353 67.34 36.85 -17.79
C THR A 353 67.57 35.68 -16.81
N PRO A 354 68.82 35.32 -16.48
CA PRO A 354 69.12 34.17 -15.62
C PRO A 354 68.78 34.48 -14.15
N GLY A 355 67.91 33.67 -13.55
CA GLY A 355 67.76 33.60 -12.09
C GLY A 355 66.32 33.58 -11.56
N GLU A 356 65.58 32.50 -11.79
CA GLU A 356 64.55 32.03 -10.84
C GLU A 356 64.32 30.52 -11.11
N GLY A 357 65.04 29.68 -10.38
CA GLY A 357 65.01 28.23 -10.50
C GLY A 357 64.08 27.59 -9.47
N ILE A 358 63.58 26.41 -9.84
CA ILE A 358 62.94 25.36 -9.01
C ILE A 358 61.43 25.55 -8.77
N ALA A 359 60.60 24.95 -9.65
CA ALA A 359 59.24 24.50 -9.29
C ALA A 359 58.69 23.37 -10.20
N ALA A 360 59.56 22.59 -10.86
CA ALA A 360 59.12 21.47 -11.70
C ALA A 360 59.12 20.11 -10.97
N ASN A 361 59.91 19.96 -9.90
CA ASN A 361 60.12 18.69 -9.19
C ASN A 361 60.00 18.86 -7.66
N SER A 362 58.91 19.46 -7.19
CA SER A 362 58.57 19.56 -5.76
C SER A 362 57.16 19.03 -5.48
N TRP A 363 56.81 18.83 -4.21
CA TRP A 363 55.47 18.38 -3.83
C TRP A 363 54.40 19.34 -4.38
N ASP A 364 54.54 20.64 -4.13
CA ASP A 364 53.58 21.65 -4.59
C ASP A 364 53.59 21.81 -6.13
N GLY A 365 54.71 21.50 -6.78
CA GLY A 365 54.84 21.58 -8.25
C GLY A 365 54.20 20.42 -9.00
N ALA A 366 54.73 19.20 -8.84
CA ALA A 366 54.38 18.07 -9.70
C ALA A 366 53.75 16.88 -8.93
N PHE A 367 54.23 16.60 -7.72
CA PHE A 367 53.89 15.34 -7.06
C PHE A 367 52.55 15.36 -6.33
N SER A 368 52.11 16.51 -5.82
CA SER A 368 50.77 16.65 -5.21
C SER A 368 49.66 16.33 -6.20
N ALA A 369 49.77 16.83 -7.44
CA ALA A 369 48.82 16.54 -8.51
C ALA A 369 48.84 15.06 -8.91
N LEU A 370 50.04 14.46 -9.03
CA LEU A 370 50.21 13.04 -9.34
C LEU A 370 49.51 12.17 -8.29
N PHE A 371 49.80 12.37 -7.00
CA PHE A 371 49.21 11.58 -5.93
C PHE A 371 47.70 11.83 -5.77
N ARG A 372 47.25 13.08 -5.98
CA ARG A 372 45.82 13.40 -5.99
C ARG A 372 45.06 12.63 -7.06
N ASN A 373 45.63 12.51 -8.24
CA ASN A 373 44.97 11.87 -9.38
C ASN A 373 45.06 10.34 -9.33
N ARG A 374 46.15 9.78 -8.79
CA ARG A 374 46.41 8.33 -8.82
C ARG A 374 46.09 7.61 -7.52
N CYS A 375 46.18 8.30 -6.39
CA CYS A 375 46.21 7.64 -5.07
C CYS A 375 45.08 8.10 -4.13
N SER A 376 44.63 9.36 -4.22
CA SER A 376 43.72 9.94 -3.21
C SER A 376 42.32 9.33 -3.10
N THR A 377 41.85 8.57 -4.10
CA THR A 377 40.59 7.82 -3.99
C THR A 377 40.64 6.79 -2.86
N CYS A 378 41.79 6.13 -2.67
CA CYS A 378 41.99 5.10 -1.65
C CYS A 378 42.85 5.59 -0.48
N HIS A 379 43.89 6.37 -0.77
CA HIS A 379 44.85 6.92 0.20
C HIS A 379 44.66 8.43 0.39
N GLY A 380 43.42 8.90 0.42
CA GLY A 380 43.05 10.27 0.79
C GLY A 380 42.16 10.25 2.02
N ILE A 381 40.87 10.59 1.84
CA ILE A 381 39.87 10.55 2.92
C ILE A 381 39.63 9.11 3.41
N THR A 382 39.61 8.13 2.49
CA THR A 382 39.32 6.72 2.78
C THR A 382 40.41 6.03 3.62
N ARG A 383 41.65 6.53 3.58
CA ARG A 383 42.81 6.06 4.37
C ARG A 383 43.01 4.54 4.39
N VAL A 384 42.99 3.88 3.23
CA VAL A 384 43.32 2.46 3.11
C VAL A 384 44.73 2.22 3.66
N GLY A 385 44.89 1.23 4.55
CA GLY A 385 46.16 0.97 5.24
C GLY A 385 46.59 2.07 6.23
N GLY A 386 45.68 2.97 6.62
CA GLY A 386 45.96 4.12 7.48
C GLY A 386 46.69 5.27 6.80
N LEU A 387 46.98 5.18 5.49
CA LEU A 387 47.77 6.15 4.74
C LEU A 387 46.91 7.26 4.14
N SER A 388 47.35 8.52 4.28
CA SER A 388 46.85 9.68 3.53
C SER A 388 48.00 10.31 2.70
N LEU A 389 47.71 10.64 1.46
CA LEU A 389 48.56 11.41 0.53
C LEU A 389 47.88 12.73 0.15
N ALA A 390 46.92 13.19 0.96
CA ALA A 390 46.20 14.45 0.72
C ALA A 390 47.08 15.68 0.97
N THR A 391 48.09 15.56 1.83
CA THR A 391 49.04 16.62 2.17
C THR A 391 50.46 16.05 2.26
N TYR A 392 51.46 16.92 2.11
CA TYR A 392 52.88 16.53 2.22
C TYR A 392 53.18 15.90 3.58
N GLN A 393 52.66 16.50 4.66
CA GLN A 393 52.86 16.01 6.02
C GLN A 393 52.24 14.62 6.25
N ASP A 394 51.04 14.37 5.69
CA ASP A 394 50.43 13.04 5.77
C ASP A 394 51.26 11.98 5.04
N ALA A 395 51.85 12.35 3.89
CA ALA A 395 52.68 11.45 3.10
C ALA A 395 54.00 11.08 3.81
N LEU A 396 54.56 12.01 4.60
CA LEU A 396 55.72 11.72 5.46
C LEU A 396 55.34 10.90 6.69
N ALA A 397 54.20 11.18 7.32
CA ALA A 397 53.72 10.44 8.49
C ALA A 397 53.47 8.96 8.16
N GLY A 398 52.97 8.68 6.95
CA GLY A 398 52.73 7.33 6.46
C GLY A 398 51.49 6.68 7.06
N GLY A 399 51.41 5.36 6.90
CA GLY A 399 50.27 4.55 7.36
C GLY A 399 50.69 3.49 8.38
N ASN A 400 49.85 2.47 8.54
CA ASN A 400 50.08 1.37 9.49
C ASN A 400 51.35 0.56 9.17
N SER A 401 51.83 0.61 7.93
CA SER A 401 53.05 -0.07 7.47
C SER A 401 54.32 0.77 7.60
N GLY A 402 54.23 1.98 8.17
CA GLY A 402 55.35 2.92 8.32
C GLY A 402 55.29 4.12 7.37
N PRO A 403 56.35 4.93 7.33
CA PRO A 403 56.41 6.17 6.54
C PRO A 403 56.26 5.86 5.04
N ALA A 404 55.32 6.53 4.37
CA ALA A 404 55.11 6.31 2.94
C ALA A 404 56.23 6.93 2.11
N ILE A 405 56.71 8.11 2.52
CA ILE A 405 57.85 8.80 1.93
C ILE A 405 58.91 9.06 3.00
N VAL A 406 60.14 8.62 2.75
CA VAL A 406 61.32 8.90 3.56
C VAL A 406 62.26 9.79 2.74
N PRO A 407 62.34 11.09 3.03
CA PRO A 407 63.20 12.03 2.32
C PRO A 407 64.64 11.54 2.22
N GLY A 408 65.21 11.56 1.01
CA GLY A 408 66.57 11.13 0.71
C GLY A 408 66.77 9.61 0.63
N ASN A 409 65.74 8.80 0.94
CA ASN A 409 65.86 7.33 0.97
C ASN A 409 64.64 6.66 0.29
N PRO A 410 64.63 6.56 -1.05
CA PRO A 410 63.55 5.90 -1.77
C PRO A 410 63.44 4.42 -1.42
N GLU A 411 64.54 3.74 -1.08
CA GLU A 411 64.54 2.33 -0.74
C GLU A 411 63.81 2.03 0.58
N ARG A 412 63.77 3.00 1.52
CA ARG A 412 62.99 2.92 2.76
C ARG A 412 61.58 3.51 2.67
N SER A 413 61.23 4.10 1.52
CA SER A 413 59.90 4.66 1.29
C SER A 413 58.93 3.55 0.89
N ILE A 414 57.94 3.26 1.74
CA ILE A 414 56.97 2.18 1.48
C ILE A 414 56.21 2.39 0.17
N LEU A 415 55.95 3.65 -0.20
CA LEU A 415 55.32 3.99 -1.49
C LEU A 415 56.11 3.43 -2.67
N VAL A 416 57.43 3.57 -2.66
CA VAL A 416 58.31 3.08 -3.73
C VAL A 416 58.33 1.56 -3.75
N GLN A 417 58.45 0.91 -2.59
CA GLN A 417 58.49 -0.55 -2.49
C GLN A 417 57.22 -1.21 -3.06
N ILE A 418 56.04 -0.69 -2.70
CA ILE A 418 54.76 -1.23 -3.18
C ILE A 418 54.61 -1.02 -4.69
N GLN A 419 54.94 0.18 -5.17
CA GLN A 419 54.82 0.50 -6.61
C GLN A 419 55.85 -0.27 -7.47
N GLN A 420 57.03 -0.59 -6.94
CA GLN A 420 58.01 -1.43 -7.61
C GLN A 420 57.60 -2.91 -7.64
N GLN A 421 56.96 -3.42 -6.59
CA GLN A 421 56.48 -4.80 -6.54
C GLN A 421 55.38 -5.06 -7.58
N GLY A 422 54.58 -4.05 -7.90
CA GLY A 422 53.51 -4.13 -8.89
C GLY A 422 52.22 -4.75 -8.34
N GLY A 423 51.16 -4.75 -9.15
CA GLY A 423 49.85 -5.31 -8.78
C GLY A 423 48.99 -4.40 -7.90
N HIS A 424 49.37 -3.12 -7.73
CA HIS A 424 48.58 -2.14 -7.00
C HIS A 424 47.46 -1.55 -7.90
N PRO A 425 46.22 -1.35 -7.41
CA PRO A 425 45.13 -0.78 -8.23
C PRO A 425 45.40 0.62 -8.79
N GLY A 426 46.19 1.42 -8.10
CA GLY A 426 46.72 2.71 -8.57
C GLY A 426 48.19 2.59 -8.95
N GLN A 427 48.52 1.71 -9.89
CA GLN A 427 49.88 1.47 -10.36
C GLN A 427 50.40 2.68 -11.16
N LEU A 428 51.57 3.20 -10.79
CA LEU A 428 52.28 4.21 -11.56
C LEU A 428 52.95 3.58 -12.78
N THR A 429 53.05 4.36 -13.86
CA THR A 429 53.89 4.00 -15.00
C THR A 429 55.36 4.01 -14.58
N GLU A 430 56.22 3.30 -15.33
CA GLU A 430 57.66 3.26 -15.05
C GLU A 430 58.29 4.66 -15.01
N GLN A 431 57.85 5.54 -15.91
CA GLN A 431 58.33 6.92 -15.96
C GLN A 431 57.86 7.76 -14.75
N GLU A 432 56.59 7.66 -14.36
CA GLU A 432 56.06 8.35 -13.17
C GLU A 432 56.75 7.85 -11.89
N LEU A 433 56.94 6.53 -11.75
CA LEU A 433 57.61 5.94 -10.61
C LEU A 433 59.08 6.37 -10.53
N GLN A 434 59.79 6.42 -11.66
CA GLN A 434 61.17 6.87 -11.72
C GLN A 434 61.30 8.34 -11.28
N GLN A 435 60.37 9.21 -11.70
CA GLN A 435 60.34 10.61 -11.27
C GLN A 435 60.10 10.75 -9.76
N VAL A 436 59.19 9.95 -9.20
CA VAL A 436 58.94 9.93 -7.74
C VAL A 436 60.20 9.47 -6.99
N ILE A 437 60.90 8.44 -7.48
CA ILE A 437 62.15 7.95 -6.88
C ILE A 437 63.23 9.03 -6.89
N GLU A 438 63.39 9.74 -8.01
CA GLU A 438 64.39 10.81 -8.15
C GLU A 438 64.10 12.00 -7.23
N TRP A 439 62.83 12.40 -7.12
CA TRP A 439 62.43 13.45 -6.19
C TRP A 439 62.61 13.06 -4.72
N ILE A 440 62.24 11.83 -4.34
CA ILE A 440 62.49 11.33 -2.98
C ILE A 440 63.99 11.30 -2.69
N ARG A 441 64.80 10.82 -3.63
CA ARG A 441 66.26 10.80 -3.52
C ARG A 441 66.85 12.21 -3.37
N ALA A 442 66.26 13.20 -4.03
CA ALA A 442 66.63 14.61 -3.90
C ALA A 442 66.17 15.27 -2.57
N GLY A 443 65.59 14.50 -1.64
CA GLY A 443 65.15 14.99 -0.33
C GLY A 443 63.65 15.27 -0.23
N ALA A 444 62.85 14.79 -1.20
CA ALA A 444 61.39 14.95 -1.23
C ALA A 444 60.94 16.40 -1.00
N VAL A 445 61.59 17.36 -1.67
CA VAL A 445 61.39 18.81 -1.41
C VAL A 445 59.92 19.20 -1.54
N GLU A 446 59.38 19.90 -0.53
CA GLU A 446 57.98 20.33 -0.48
C GLU A 446 57.69 21.47 -1.47
N ARG A 447 58.58 22.48 -1.54
CA ARG A 447 58.42 23.69 -2.36
C ARG A 447 59.49 23.82 -3.42
#